data_AF-D1JHT3-F1
#
_entry.id   AF-D1JHT3-F1
#
_cell.length_a   1.000
_cell.length_b   1.000
_cell.length_c   1.000
_cell.angle_alpha   90.00
_cell.angle_beta   90.00
_cell.angle_gamma   90.00
#
_symmetry.space_group_name_H-M   'P 1'
#
loop_
_entity.id
_entity.type
_entity.pdbx_description
1 polymer ?
#
loop_
_entity_poly.entity_id
_entity_poly.type
_entity_poly.pdbx_seq_one_letter_code
_entity_poly.pdbx_strand_id
1 'polypeptide(L)'
;MIEAILLIGVIVLICVLVDGVLLALVKILPRYDLTEIKTMRWEAGNPPMKNPKYALPMQYFGYMFLFMAAEPIVVILFLFAACPGLNFTVLLLLSMVLLLPAIYVGYKIAGVMAESKV
;
A
#
# COMPACT_ATOMS: atom_id res chain seq x y z
N MET A 1 12.13 11.35 -25.43
CA MET A 1 12.75 10.97 -24.13
C MET A 1 12.86 12.16 -23.17
N ILE A 2 13.46 13.28 -23.59
CA ILE A 2 13.58 14.49 -22.75
C ILE A 2 12.20 15.04 -22.33
N GLU A 3 11.23 15.09 -23.25
CA GLU A 3 9.86 15.53 -22.95
C GLU A 3 9.16 14.67 -21.88
N ALA A 4 9.33 13.35 -21.95
CA ALA A 4 8.75 12.44 -20.96
C ALA A 4 9.40 12.62 -19.57
N ILE A 5 10.72 12.82 -19.53
CA ILE A 5 11.45 13.10 -18.29
C ILE A 5 11.00 14.44 -17.69
N LEU A 6 10.84 15.47 -18.53
CA LEU A 6 10.33 16.78 -18.09
C LEU A 6 8.89 16.67 -17.58
N LEU A 7 8.02 15.94 -18.28
CA LEU A 7 6.64 15.71 -17.85
C LEU A 7 6.59 15.03 -16.47
N ILE A 8 7.33 13.94 -16.28
CA ILE A 8 7.41 13.23 -15.00
C ILE A 8 7.96 14.16 -13.91
N GLY A 9 9.02 14.92 -14.21
CA GLY A 9 9.61 15.86 -13.27
C GLY A 9 8.63 16.95 -12.83
N VAL A 10 7.85 17.51 -13.77
CA VAL A 10 6.81 18.51 -13.48
C VAL A 10 5.69 17.91 -12.63
N ILE A 11 5.24 16.68 -12.93
CA ILE A 11 4.20 16.01 -12.13
C ILE A 11 4.68 15.79 -10.70
N VAL A 12 5.88 15.24 -10.51
CA VAL A 12 6.45 15.02 -9.17
C VAL A 12 6.62 16.34 -8.41
N LEU A 13 7.11 17.38 -9.09
CA LEU A 13 7.24 18.71 -8.49
C LEU A 13 5.89 19.25 -8.01
N ILE A 14 4.84 19.15 -8.83
CA ILE A 14 3.49 19.59 -8.47
C ILE A 14 2.99 18.80 -7.25
N CYS A 15 3.13 17.48 -7.22
CA CYS A 15 2.70 16.66 -6.09
C CYS A 15 3.39 17.11 -4.78
N VAL A 16 4.72 17.25 -4.81
CA VAL A 16 5.50 17.66 -3.62
C VAL A 16 5.14 19.09 -3.19
N LEU A 17 4.93 20.01 -4.13
CA LEU A 17 4.51 21.37 -3.83
C LEU A 17 3.13 21.40 -3.17
N VAL A 18 2.17 20.65 -3.70
CA VAL A 18 0.80 20.58 -3.15
C VAL A 18 0.85 20.03 -1.72
N ASP A 19 1.56 18.92 -1.49
CA ASP A 19 1.72 18.35 -0.16
C ASP A 19 2.39 19.33 0.81
N GLY A 20 3.45 20.02 0.37
CA GLY A 20 4.15 21.03 1.15
C GLY A 20 3.25 22.20 1.53
N VAL A 21 2.46 22.72 0.58
CA VAL A 21 1.48 23.79 0.81
C VAL A 21 0.40 23.33 1.79
N LEU A 22 -0.16 22.13 1.61
CA LEU A 22 -1.17 21.58 2.53
C LEU A 22 -0.62 21.42 3.95
N LEU A 23 0.59 20.89 4.10
CA LEU A 23 1.24 20.77 5.41
C LEU A 23 1.50 22.14 6.05
N ALA A 24 1.90 23.14 5.26
CA ALA A 24 2.09 24.51 5.75
C ALA A 24 0.76 25.13 6.20
N LEU A 25 -0.30 24.98 5.41
CA LEU A 25 -1.65 25.45 5.73
C LEU A 25 -2.16 24.83 7.04
N VAL A 26 -2.02 23.52 7.22
CA VAL A 26 -2.42 22.81 8.47
C VAL A 26 -1.67 23.32 9.70
N LYS A 27 -0.46 23.87 9.53
CA LYS A 27 0.33 24.46 10.63
C LYS A 27 -0.02 25.91 10.92
N ILE A 28 -0.37 26.70 9.90
CA ILE A 28 -0.67 28.14 10.02
C ILE A 28 -2.13 28.38 10.41
N LEU A 29 -3.06 27.55 9.91
CA LEU A 29 -4.47 27.68 10.22
C LEU A 29 -4.71 27.44 11.71
N PRO A 30 -5.56 28.25 12.36
CA PRO A 30 -5.87 28.09 13.76
C PRO A 30 -6.51 26.72 13.99
N ARG A 31 -5.92 25.94 14.90
CA ARG A 31 -6.54 24.69 15.36
C ARG A 31 -7.72 25.05 16.25
N TYR A 32 -8.83 24.34 16.09
CA TYR A 32 -9.97 24.42 17.02
C TYR A 32 -9.48 24.26 18.47
N ASP A 33 -10.18 24.86 19.42
CA ASP A 33 -9.88 24.78 20.86
C ASP A 33 -9.65 23.33 21.32
N LEU A 34 -8.37 22.95 21.39
CA LEU A 34 -7.86 21.62 21.70
C LEU A 34 -7.86 21.47 23.22
N THR A 35 -9.01 21.13 23.78
CA THR A 35 -9.08 20.71 25.19
C THR A 35 -8.35 19.38 25.37
N GLU A 36 -7.82 19.12 26.58
CA GLU A 36 -7.11 17.88 26.90
C GLU A 36 -7.91 16.64 26.49
N ILE A 37 -9.24 16.66 26.71
CA ILE A 37 -10.18 15.59 26.32
C ILE A 37 -10.21 15.36 24.80
N LYS A 38 -10.13 16.41 23.98
CA LYS A 38 -10.15 16.28 22.51
C LYS A 38 -8.83 15.77 21.94
N THR A 39 -7.74 15.86 22.70
CA THR A 39 -6.42 15.36 22.31
C THR A 39 -6.14 13.92 22.76
N MET A 40 -6.99 13.38 23.64
CA MET A 40 -6.87 12.02 24.15
C MET A 40 -7.29 10.97 23.11
N ARG A 41 -6.77 9.74 23.24
CA ARG A 41 -7.17 8.62 22.38
C ARG A 41 -8.65 8.32 22.56
N TRP A 42 -9.36 8.14 21.45
CA TRP A 42 -10.75 7.71 21.46
C TRP A 42 -10.89 6.27 21.97
N GLU A 43 -11.61 6.08 23.08
CA GLU A 43 -11.91 4.76 23.69
C GLU A 43 -13.42 4.62 23.95
N ALA A 44 -14.24 4.91 22.93
CA ALA A 44 -15.70 4.80 22.99
C ALA A 44 -16.33 5.56 24.19
N GLY A 45 -15.84 6.78 24.46
CA GLY A 45 -16.32 7.64 25.54
C GLY A 45 -15.68 7.41 26.92
N ASN A 46 -14.83 6.40 27.07
CA ASN A 46 -14.05 6.20 28.29
C ASN A 46 -12.73 6.99 28.28
N PRO A 47 -12.17 7.34 29.44
CA PRO A 47 -10.80 7.86 29.52
C PRO A 47 -9.79 6.89 28.87
N PRO A 48 -8.78 7.41 28.16
CA PRO A 48 -7.85 6.58 27.41
C PRO A 48 -7.03 5.68 28.34
N MET A 49 -6.93 4.40 28.01
CA MET A 49 -5.96 3.51 28.67
C MET A 49 -4.54 3.86 28.24
N LYS A 50 -3.61 3.91 29.19
CA LYS A 50 -2.19 4.21 28.96
C LYS A 50 -1.53 3.30 27.92
N ASN A 51 -1.93 2.03 27.90
CA ASN A 51 -1.38 1.02 27.00
C ASN A 51 -2.39 0.64 25.90
N PRO A 52 -1.93 0.31 24.69
CA PRO A 52 -2.78 -0.31 23.68
C PRO A 52 -3.29 -1.67 24.20
N LYS A 53 -4.57 -1.94 23.98
CA LYS A 53 -5.29 -3.07 24.58
C LYS A 53 -4.70 -4.44 24.20
N TYR A 54 -4.13 -4.60 23.00
CA TYR A 54 -3.57 -5.86 22.52
C TYR A 54 -2.46 -5.62 21.49
N ALA A 55 -1.51 -6.55 21.39
CA ALA A 55 -0.72 -6.71 20.17
C ALA A 55 -1.70 -7.18 19.09
N LEU A 56 -1.91 -6.39 18.04
CA LEU A 56 -2.81 -6.76 16.95
C LEU A 56 -2.35 -8.10 16.36
N PRO A 57 -3.11 -9.20 16.49
CA PRO A 57 -2.86 -10.36 15.68
C PRO A 57 -3.16 -9.92 14.25
N MET A 58 -2.12 -9.73 13.45
CA MET A 58 -2.26 -9.34 12.05
C MET A 58 -2.72 -10.57 11.27
N GLN A 59 -4.02 -10.86 11.37
CA GLN A 59 -4.72 -11.89 10.59
C GLN A 59 -4.53 -11.69 9.07
N TYR A 60 -4.08 -10.50 8.66
CA TYR A 60 -3.78 -10.15 7.28
C TYR A 60 -2.33 -10.43 6.83
N PHE A 61 -1.44 -10.94 7.69
CA PHE A 61 -0.05 -11.24 7.29
C PHE A 61 0.03 -12.21 6.12
N GLY A 62 -0.84 -13.23 6.08
CA GLY A 62 -0.90 -14.17 4.95
C GLY A 62 -1.17 -13.47 3.61
N TYR A 63 -2.09 -12.51 3.60
CA TYR A 63 -2.40 -11.71 2.42
C TYR A 63 -1.28 -10.73 2.07
N MET A 64 -0.56 -10.21 3.07
CA MET A 64 0.63 -9.40 2.85
C MET A 64 1.73 -10.21 2.13
N PHE A 65 1.96 -11.47 2.52
CA PHE A 65 2.91 -12.34 1.83
C PHE A 65 2.48 -12.67 0.40
N LEU A 66 1.18 -12.89 0.17
CA LEU A 66 0.63 -13.08 -1.17
C LEU A 66 0.89 -11.85 -2.04
N PHE A 67 0.63 -10.65 -1.52
CA PHE A 67 0.91 -9.39 -2.21
C PHE A 67 2.40 -9.25 -2.55
N MET A 68 3.29 -9.43 -1.57
CA MET A 68 4.75 -9.31 -1.78
C MET A 68 5.30 -10.35 -2.76
N ALA A 69 4.68 -11.53 -2.86
CA ALA A 69 5.07 -12.54 -3.85
C ALA A 69 4.60 -12.19 -5.27
N ALA A 70 3.42 -11.59 -5.41
CA ALA A 70 2.83 -11.26 -6.70
C ALA A 70 3.37 -9.94 -7.29
N GLU A 71 3.61 -8.93 -6.45
CA GLU A 71 4.06 -7.59 -6.86
C GLU A 71 5.27 -7.60 -7.81
N PRO A 72 6.41 -8.24 -7.51
CA PRO A 72 7.58 -8.19 -8.38
C PRO A 72 7.32 -8.82 -9.76
N ILE A 73 6.46 -9.85 -9.81
CA ILE A 73 6.06 -10.49 -11.06
C ILE A 73 5.25 -9.52 -11.91
N VAL A 74 4.30 -8.80 -11.29
CA VAL A 74 3.49 -7.78 -11.98
C VAL A 74 4.36 -6.65 -12.52
N VAL A 75 5.35 -6.18 -11.75
CA VAL A 75 6.30 -5.14 -12.20
C VAL A 75 7.06 -5.60 -13.45
N ILE A 76 7.60 -6.82 -13.44
CA ILE A 76 8.32 -7.39 -14.59
C ILE A 76 7.38 -7.53 -15.81
N LEU A 77 6.15 -7.99 -15.59
CA LEU A 77 5.14 -8.09 -16.65
C LEU A 77 4.81 -6.73 -17.26
N PHE A 78 4.71 -5.67 -16.46
CA PHE A 78 4.50 -4.31 -16.97
C PHE A 78 5.68 -3.78 -17.77
N LEU A 79 6.92 -4.11 -17.38
CA LEU A 79 8.10 -3.76 -18.17
C LEU A 79 8.07 -4.43 -19.55
N PHE A 80 7.70 -5.72 -19.61
CA PHE A 80 7.53 -6.41 -20.89
C PHE A 80 6.36 -5.85 -21.69
N ALA A 81 5.25 -5.49 -21.05
CA ALA A 81 4.10 -4.87 -21.73
C ALA A 81 4.45 -3.53 -22.40
N ALA A 82 5.43 -2.80 -21.87
CA ALA A 82 5.91 -1.55 -22.45
C ALA A 82 6.83 -1.75 -23.67
N CYS A 83 7.29 -2.97 -23.96
CA CYS A 83 8.13 -3.24 -25.12
C CYS A 83 7.31 -3.39 -26.42
N PRO A 84 7.61 -2.59 -27.46
CA PRO A 84 6.93 -2.73 -28.75
C PRO A 84 7.29 -4.06 -29.42
N GLY A 85 6.27 -4.80 -29.88
CA GLY A 85 6.42 -6.06 -30.61
C GLY A 85 6.10 -7.33 -29.82
N LEU A 86 5.73 -7.22 -28.54
CA LEU A 86 5.35 -8.37 -27.72
C LEU A 86 3.90 -8.78 -28.01
N ASN A 87 3.69 -10.07 -28.33
CA ASN A 87 2.36 -10.61 -28.61
C ASN A 87 1.56 -10.73 -27.29
N PHE A 88 0.35 -10.16 -27.27
CA PHE A 88 -0.56 -10.21 -26.12
C PHE A 88 -0.75 -11.64 -25.59
N THR A 89 -0.91 -12.63 -26.48
CA THR A 89 -1.11 -14.04 -26.08
C THR A 89 0.09 -14.58 -25.32
N VAL A 90 1.31 -14.20 -25.70
CA VAL A 90 2.54 -14.63 -25.00
C VAL A 90 2.61 -13.99 -23.62
N LEU A 91 2.31 -12.69 -23.52
CA LEU A 91 2.29 -11.99 -22.24
C LEU A 91 1.23 -12.56 -21.29
N LEU A 92 0.05 -12.91 -21.81
CA LEU A 92 -1.02 -13.55 -21.06
C LEU A 92 -0.56 -14.91 -20.52
N LEU A 93 -0.01 -15.78 -21.36
CA LEU A 93 0.48 -17.09 -20.95
C LEU A 93 1.58 -16.97 -19.90
N LEU A 94 2.53 -16.05 -20.10
CA LEU A 94 3.62 -15.79 -19.16
C LEU A 94 3.08 -15.28 -17.82
N SER A 95 2.07 -14.40 -17.83
CA SER A 95 1.41 -13.93 -16.62
C SER A 95 0.73 -15.06 -15.84
N MET A 96 0.05 -15.98 -16.53
CA MET A 96 -0.59 -17.14 -15.89
C MET A 96 0.45 -18.07 -15.28
N VAL A 97 1.54 -18.37 -16.01
CA VAL A 97 2.61 -19.26 -15.54
C VAL A 97 3.31 -18.70 -14.31
N LEU A 98 3.55 -17.39 -14.26
CA LEU A 98 4.26 -16.78 -13.13
C LEU A 98 3.34 -16.48 -11.94
N LEU A 99 2.12 -16.00 -12.17
CA LEU A 99 1.22 -15.58 -11.09
C LEU A 99 0.46 -16.73 -10.45
N LEU A 100 0.02 -17.74 -11.22
CA LEU A 100 -0.80 -18.83 -10.65
C LEU A 100 -0.08 -19.59 -9.52
N PRO A 101 1.21 -19.97 -9.64
CA PRO A 101 1.91 -20.63 -8.54
C PRO A 101 2.08 -19.72 -7.32
N ALA A 102 2.41 -18.44 -7.53
CA ALA A 102 2.59 -17.47 -6.46
C ALA A 102 1.29 -17.24 -5.69
N ILE A 103 0.17 -17.08 -6.40
CA ILE A 103 -1.16 -16.91 -5.79
C ILE A 103 -1.58 -18.19 -5.08
N TYR A 104 -1.38 -19.36 -5.69
CA TYR A 104 -1.76 -20.64 -5.08
C TYR A 104 -1.01 -20.91 -3.77
N VAL A 105 0.31 -20.75 -3.78
CA VAL A 105 1.14 -20.93 -2.58
C VAL A 105 0.82 -19.86 -1.53
N GLY A 106 0.70 -18.61 -1.94
CA GLY A 106 0.34 -17.50 -1.05
C GLY A 106 -1.01 -17.72 -0.37
N TYR A 107 -2.02 -18.16 -1.12
CA TYR A 107 -3.35 -18.46 -0.59
C TYR A 107 -3.33 -19.62 0.40
N LYS A 108 -2.58 -20.69 0.09
CA LYS A 108 -2.43 -21.84 1.00
C LYS A 108 -1.78 -21.43 2.32
N ILE A 109 -0.71 -20.63 2.26
CA ILE A 109 -0.02 -20.13 3.47
C ILE A 109 -0.95 -19.20 4.27
N ALA A 110 -1.69 -18.33 3.58
CA ALA A 110 -2.66 -17.46 4.23
C ALA A 110 -3.76 -18.23 4.95
N GLY A 111 -4.27 -19.31 4.35
CA GLY A 111 -5.24 -20.22 5.00
C GLY A 111 -4.67 -20.87 6.26
N VAL A 112 -3.44 -21.39 6.21
CA VAL A 112 -2.77 -21.96 7.38
C VAL A 112 -2.59 -20.92 8.49
N MET A 113 -2.21 -19.68 8.15
CA MET A 113 -2.07 -18.60 9.13
C MET A 113 -3.41 -18.13 9.72
N ALA A 114 -4.49 -18.20 8.94
CA ALA A 114 -5.83 -17.86 9.42
C ALA A 114 -6.41 -18.94 10.35
N GLU A 115 -6.10 -20.21 10.11
CA GLU A 115 -6.51 -21.34 10.94
C GLU A 115 -5.60 -21.56 12.16
N SER A 116 -4.37 -21.05 12.10
CA SER A 116 -3.42 -20.99 13.19
C SER A 116 -3.98 -20.14 14.33
N LYS A 117 -4.63 -20.80 15.30
CA LYS A 117 -5.05 -20.21 16.56
C LYS A 117 -3.82 -19.77 17.37
N VAL A 118 -3.36 -18.55 17.11
CA VAL A 118 -2.64 -17.72 18.08
C VAL A 118 -3.66 -16.79 18.71
#